data_AF-A0A702FML4-F1
#
_entry.id   AF-A0A702FML4-F1
#
_cell.length_a   1.000
_cell.length_b   1.000
_cell.length_c   1.000
_cell.angle_alpha   90.00
_cell.angle_beta   90.00
_cell.angle_gamma   90.00
#
_symmetry.space_group_name_H-M   'P 1'
#
loop_
_entity.id
_entity.type
_entity.pdbx_description
1 polymer ?
#
loop_
_entity_poly.entity_id
_entity_poly.type
_entity_poly.pdbx_seq_one_letter_code
_entity_poly.pdbx_strand_id
1 'polypeptide(L)'
;MENIMTLRDTITLLLCFFLSACTLSDRFSAVTFQQLTLLQARSSRFLQDAAQTPWEKEILCKDDRTIRQTFVQAEQVARQRGDKRRLDSLALLEKHYLRLYTRVIQRQQPLTYTQTKRYQQQNHQVWQLAIQGECLRWGAHCDQGDRDGVY
;
A
#
# COMPACT_ATOMS: atom_id res chain seq x y z
N MET A 1 -25.44 12.34 -47.66
CA MET A 1 -25.21 13.36 -46.61
C MET A 1 -23.94 12.97 -45.89
N GLU A 2 -22.79 13.42 -46.39
CA GLU A 2 -21.49 13.21 -45.74
C GLU A 2 -21.31 14.27 -44.65
N ASN A 3 -21.24 13.84 -43.39
CA ASN A 3 -20.91 14.72 -42.27
C ASN A 3 -19.42 15.08 -42.38
N ILE A 4 -19.12 16.29 -42.86
CA ILE A 4 -17.77 16.86 -42.81
C ILE A 4 -17.50 17.23 -41.35
N MET A 5 -16.89 16.29 -40.62
CA MET A 5 -16.42 16.53 -39.26
C MET A 5 -15.32 17.59 -39.31
N THR A 6 -15.54 18.73 -38.67
CA THR A 6 -14.60 19.86 -38.80
C THR A 6 -13.34 19.60 -37.98
N LEU A 7 -12.22 20.25 -38.33
CA LEU A 7 -10.96 20.18 -37.60
C LEU A 7 -11.14 20.55 -36.10
N ARG A 8 -12.09 21.45 -35.82
CA ARG A 8 -12.46 21.86 -34.47
C ARG A 8 -13.17 20.74 -33.71
N ASP A 9 -14.04 19.98 -34.37
CA ASP A 9 -14.74 18.84 -33.75
C ASP A 9 -13.77 17.70 -33.44
N THR A 10 -12.81 17.45 -34.33
CA THR A 10 -11.75 16.45 -34.11
C THR A 10 -10.81 16.85 -32.97
N ILE A 11 -10.41 18.13 -32.86
CA ILE A 11 -9.61 18.64 -31.73
C ILE A 11 -10.39 18.52 -30.41
N THR A 12 -11.68 18.86 -30.42
CA THR A 12 -12.53 18.80 -29.22
C THR A 12 -12.73 17.36 -28.75
N LEU A 13 -12.98 16.43 -29.69
CA LEU A 13 -13.05 14.99 -29.41
C LEU A 13 -11.73 14.44 -28.86
N LEU A 14 -10.59 14.84 -29.44
CA LEU A 14 -9.28 14.44 -28.93
C LEU A 14 -9.07 14.93 -27.49
N LEU A 15 -9.36 16.20 -27.21
CA LEU A 15 -9.22 16.79 -25.87
C LEU A 15 -10.14 16.10 -24.85
N CYS A 16 -11.39 15.81 -25.21
CA CYS A 16 -12.31 15.06 -24.36
C CYS A 16 -11.83 13.61 -24.11
N PHE A 17 -11.20 12.98 -25.11
CA PHE A 17 -10.62 11.64 -24.98
C PHE A 17 -9.38 11.65 -24.06
N PHE A 18 -8.49 12.64 -24.20
CA PHE A 18 -7.34 12.80 -23.30
C PHE A 18 -7.75 13.16 -21.86
N LEU A 19 -8.78 14.00 -21.69
CA LEU A 19 -9.29 14.35 -20.36
C LEU A 19 -9.99 13.17 -19.68
N SER A 20 -10.70 12.31 -20.41
CA SER A 20 -11.33 11.12 -19.83
C SER A 20 -10.30 10.06 -19.40
N ALA A 21 -9.19 9.90 -20.13
CA ALA A 21 -8.11 8.98 -19.79
C ALA A 21 -7.33 9.36 -18.50
N CYS A 22 -7.22 10.65 -18.16
CA CYS A 22 -6.51 11.09 -16.96
C CYS A 22 -7.30 10.96 -15.65
N THR A 23 -8.61 10.69 -15.70
CA THR A 23 -9.47 10.71 -14.50
C THR A 23 -9.64 9.36 -13.80
N LEU A 24 -9.22 8.25 -14.42
CA LEU A 24 -9.50 6.91 -13.88
C LEU A 24 -8.42 6.41 -12.90
N SER A 25 -7.15 6.75 -13.15
CA SER A 25 -6.01 6.31 -12.34
C SER A 25 -5.89 7.02 -11.00
N ASP A 26 -6.54 8.17 -10.82
CA ASP A 26 -6.48 8.97 -9.58
C ASP A 26 -7.74 8.84 -8.71
N ARG A 27 -8.62 7.87 -9.03
CA ARG A 27 -9.79 7.57 -8.20
C ARG A 27 -9.41 6.69 -7.01
N PHE A 28 -10.10 6.92 -5.90
CA PHE A 28 -10.07 6.06 -4.74
C PHE A 28 -10.46 4.62 -5.10
N SER A 29 -9.84 3.66 -4.42
CA SER A 29 -10.26 2.26 -4.46
C SER A 29 -10.36 1.69 -3.05
N ALA A 30 -11.59 1.30 -2.65
CA ALA A 30 -11.82 0.59 -1.39
C ALA A 30 -10.98 -0.70 -1.30
N VAL A 31 -10.84 -1.42 -2.41
CA VAL A 31 -9.99 -2.62 -2.51
C VAL A 31 -8.54 -2.28 -2.19
N THR A 32 -7.98 -1.23 -2.80
CA THR A 32 -6.61 -0.82 -2.47
C THR A 32 -6.48 -0.37 -1.04
N PHE A 33 -7.40 0.45 -0.54
CA PHE A 33 -7.37 0.91 0.83
C PHE A 33 -7.33 -0.28 1.80
N GLN A 34 -8.17 -1.29 1.57
CA GLN A 34 -8.18 -2.55 2.32
C GLN A 34 -6.87 -3.35 2.18
N GLN A 35 -6.26 -3.36 0.98
CA GLN A 35 -4.97 -4.02 0.79
C GLN A 35 -3.85 -3.33 1.58
N LEU A 36 -3.82 -2.01 1.61
CA LEU A 36 -2.84 -1.23 2.37
C LEU A 36 -3.02 -1.43 3.89
N THR A 37 -4.26 -1.38 4.39
CA THR A 37 -4.53 -1.59 5.83
C THR A 37 -4.21 -3.03 6.25
N LEU A 38 -4.50 -4.01 5.40
CA LEU A 38 -4.14 -5.41 5.63
C LEU A 38 -2.62 -5.63 5.64
N LEU A 39 -1.89 -5.02 4.70
CA LEU A 39 -0.43 -5.07 4.67
C LEU A 39 0.18 -4.42 5.92
N GLN A 40 -0.35 -3.27 6.36
CA GLN A 40 0.06 -2.64 7.61
C GLN A 40 -0.14 -3.59 8.80
N ALA A 41 -1.35 -4.14 8.95
CA ALA A 41 -1.68 -5.03 10.06
C ALA A 41 -0.76 -6.26 10.10
N ARG A 42 -0.49 -6.87 8.93
CA ARG A 42 0.44 -8.00 8.82
C ARG A 42 1.88 -7.62 9.15
N SER A 43 2.36 -6.47 8.67
CA SER A 43 3.71 -5.97 8.99
C SER A 43 3.87 -5.68 10.48
N SER A 44 2.85 -5.10 11.12
CA SER A 44 2.83 -4.88 12.57
C SER A 44 2.80 -6.19 13.34
N ARG A 45 2.03 -7.18 12.88
CA ARG A 45 1.99 -8.53 13.49
C ARG A 45 3.33 -9.24 13.39
N PHE A 46 3.99 -9.20 12.23
CA PHE A 46 5.34 -9.74 12.06
C PHE A 46 6.33 -9.17 13.10
N LEU A 47 6.26 -7.88 13.39
CA LEU A 47 7.10 -7.25 14.43
C LEU A 47 6.70 -7.66 15.86
N GLN A 48 5.42 -7.97 16.12
CA GLN A 48 4.97 -8.53 17.40
C GLN A 48 5.50 -9.95 17.58
N ASP A 49 5.37 -10.80 16.56
CA ASP A 49 5.84 -12.18 16.55
C ASP A 49 7.37 -12.22 16.65
N ALA A 50 8.07 -11.27 16.03
CA ALA A 50 9.52 -11.12 16.14
C ALA A 50 10.00 -10.73 17.55
N ALA A 51 9.12 -10.22 18.40
CA ALA A 51 9.41 -9.88 19.79
C ALA A 51 9.07 -11.02 20.78
N GLN A 52 8.40 -12.08 20.31
CA GLN A 52 8.02 -13.20 21.18
C GLN A 52 9.23 -14.00 21.65
N THR A 53 9.07 -14.62 22.81
CA THR A 53 10.04 -15.54 23.40
C THR A 53 9.33 -16.87 23.68
N PRO A 54 9.78 -18.00 23.10
CA PRO A 54 10.97 -18.16 22.27
C PRO A 54 10.87 -17.48 20.90
N TRP A 55 12.02 -17.25 20.26
CA TRP A 55 12.06 -16.74 18.89
C TRP A 55 11.73 -17.87 17.90
N GLU A 56 10.64 -17.72 17.16
CA GLU A 56 10.09 -18.78 16.31
C GLU A 56 10.29 -18.46 14.82
N LYS A 57 11.36 -19.01 14.22
CA LYS A 57 11.73 -18.76 12.82
C LYS A 57 10.61 -19.14 11.85
N GLU A 58 9.95 -20.26 12.10
CA GLU A 58 8.93 -20.84 11.23
C GLU A 58 7.72 -19.91 11.12
N ILE A 59 7.29 -19.30 12.23
CA ILE A 59 6.22 -18.29 12.26
C ILE A 59 6.62 -17.08 11.41
N LEU A 60 7.82 -16.53 11.64
CA LEU A 60 8.30 -15.36 10.93
C LEU A 60 8.44 -15.59 9.41
N CYS A 61 8.88 -16.78 9.00
CA CYS A 61 8.94 -17.17 7.60
C CYS A 61 7.55 -17.35 6.97
N LYS A 62 6.56 -17.83 7.74
CA LYS A 62 5.18 -17.96 7.30
C LYS A 62 4.53 -16.57 7.11
N ASP A 63 4.79 -15.66 8.03
CA ASP A 63 4.34 -14.27 7.93
C ASP A 63 4.92 -13.58 6.70
N ASP A 64 6.23 -13.72 6.47
CA ASP A 64 6.90 -13.15 5.29
C ASP A 64 6.30 -13.66 3.98
N ARG A 65 6.07 -14.97 3.87
CA ARG A 65 5.41 -15.53 2.69
C ARG A 65 4.02 -14.91 2.47
N THR A 66 3.24 -14.77 3.54
CA THR A 66 1.89 -14.20 3.49
C THR A 66 1.94 -12.72 3.08
N ILE A 67 2.85 -11.94 3.66
CA ILE A 67 3.02 -10.52 3.36
C ILE A 67 3.43 -10.31 1.90
N ARG A 68 4.43 -11.06 1.42
CA ARG A 68 4.87 -10.99 0.01
C ARG A 68 3.76 -11.37 -0.97
N GLN A 69 2.99 -12.42 -0.68
CA GLN A 69 1.82 -12.77 -1.49
C GLN A 69 0.80 -11.63 -1.55
N THR A 70 0.63 -10.90 -0.45
CA THR A 70 -0.27 -9.75 -0.39
C THR A 70 0.24 -8.59 -1.24
N PHE A 71 1.56 -8.32 -1.22
CA PHE A 71 2.17 -7.34 -2.11
C PHE A 71 1.95 -7.68 -3.58
N VAL A 72 2.19 -8.93 -3.98
CA VAL A 72 1.95 -9.40 -5.35
C VAL A 72 0.49 -9.17 -5.77
N GLN A 73 -0.48 -9.48 -4.91
CA GLN A 73 -1.90 -9.23 -5.19
C GLN A 73 -2.22 -7.73 -5.33
N ALA A 74 -1.67 -6.89 -4.44
CA ALA A 74 -1.88 -5.44 -4.50
C ALA A 74 -1.26 -4.83 -5.77
N GLU A 75 -0.07 -5.29 -6.16
CA GLU A 75 0.58 -4.88 -7.40
C GLU A 75 -0.22 -5.30 -8.63
N GLN A 76 -0.76 -6.52 -8.66
CA GLN A 76 -1.58 -6.99 -9.78
C GLN A 76 -2.81 -6.10 -9.96
N VAL A 77 -3.50 -5.75 -8.87
CA VAL A 77 -4.64 -4.83 -8.91
C VAL A 77 -4.21 -3.44 -9.41
N ALA A 78 -3.08 -2.93 -8.95
CA ALA A 78 -2.56 -1.64 -9.40
C ALA A 78 -2.18 -1.64 -10.89
N ARG A 79 -1.54 -2.70 -11.39
CA ARG A 79 -1.18 -2.87 -12.81
C ARG A 79 -2.42 -2.95 -13.70
N GLN A 80 -3.43 -3.74 -13.32
CA GLN A 80 -4.68 -3.87 -14.07
C GLN A 80 -5.40 -2.53 -14.24
N ARG A 81 -5.24 -1.62 -13.26
CA ARG A 81 -5.83 -0.28 -13.27
C ARG A 81 -4.94 0.79 -13.92
N GLY A 82 -3.73 0.43 -14.37
CA GLY A 82 -2.74 1.39 -14.87
C GLY A 82 -2.30 2.41 -13.82
N ASP A 83 -2.36 2.05 -12.53
CA ASP A 83 -2.17 2.98 -11.42
C ASP A 83 -0.69 3.08 -11.00
N LYS A 84 0.05 3.91 -11.72
CA LYS A 84 1.50 4.10 -11.50
C LYS A 84 1.83 4.59 -10.10
N ARG A 85 1.07 5.55 -9.55
CA ARG A 85 1.31 6.10 -8.20
C ARG A 85 1.17 5.02 -7.14
N ARG A 86 0.20 4.12 -7.28
CA ARG A 86 0.02 2.99 -6.37
C ARG A 86 1.15 1.98 -6.46
N LEU A 87 1.65 1.70 -7.68
CA LEU A 87 2.82 0.84 -7.88
C LEU A 87 4.07 1.41 -7.21
N ASP A 88 4.33 2.72 -7.39
CA ASP A 88 5.48 3.38 -6.76
C ASP A 88 5.38 3.33 -5.23
N SER A 89 4.18 3.54 -4.68
CA SER A 89 3.93 3.43 -3.24
C SER A 89 4.18 2.00 -2.73
N LEU A 90 3.62 0.98 -3.40
CA LEU A 90 3.82 -0.43 -3.03
C LEU A 90 5.30 -0.83 -3.06
N ALA A 91 6.06 -0.39 -4.05
CA ALA A 91 7.49 -0.68 -4.15
C ALA A 91 8.30 -0.08 -2.97
N LEU A 92 7.95 1.13 -2.52
CA LEU A 92 8.58 1.74 -1.35
C LEU A 92 8.23 0.99 -0.06
N LEU A 93 6.97 0.60 0.10
CA LEU A 93 6.48 -0.15 1.26
C LEU A 93 7.09 -1.55 1.33
N GLU A 94 7.18 -2.26 0.21
CA GLU A 94 7.81 -3.57 0.14
C GLU A 94 9.30 -3.46 0.50
N LYS A 95 10.01 -2.48 -0.07
CA LYS A 95 11.42 -2.24 0.27
C LYS A 95 11.62 -1.93 1.76
N HIS A 96 10.71 -1.18 2.37
CA HIS A 96 10.72 -0.94 3.81
C HIS A 96 10.54 -2.25 4.61
N TYR A 97 9.51 -3.02 4.28
CA TYR A 97 9.23 -4.31 4.92
C TYR A 97 10.41 -5.28 4.80
N LEU A 98 10.97 -5.45 3.60
CA LEU A 98 12.09 -6.37 3.35
C LEU A 98 13.34 -6.03 4.17
N ARG A 99 13.59 -4.73 4.42
CA ARG A 99 14.67 -4.29 5.31
C ARG A 99 14.39 -4.69 6.76
N LEU A 100 13.16 -4.56 7.23
CA LEU A 100 12.76 -5.01 8.57
C LEU A 100 12.90 -6.53 8.69
N TYR A 101 12.33 -7.29 7.74
CA TYR A 101 12.43 -8.74 7.69
C TYR A 101 13.88 -9.21 7.76
N THR A 102 14.75 -8.66 6.89
CA THR A 102 16.16 -9.03 6.83
C THR A 102 16.85 -8.81 8.19
N ARG A 103 16.60 -7.66 8.83
CA ARG A 103 17.16 -7.35 10.16
C ARG A 103 16.69 -8.32 11.24
N VAL A 104 15.40 -8.65 11.26
CA VAL A 104 14.82 -9.59 12.23
C VAL A 104 15.39 -10.99 12.04
N ILE A 105 15.41 -11.49 10.81
CA ILE A 105 15.89 -12.84 10.51
C ILE A 105 17.40 -13.00 10.72
N GLN A 106 18.21 -11.99 10.38
CA GLN A 106 19.66 -12.02 10.63
C GLN A 106 20.00 -12.05 12.12
N ARG A 107 19.17 -11.42 12.96
CA ARG A 107 19.39 -11.38 14.40
C ARG A 107 19.18 -12.74 15.08
N GLN A 108 18.23 -13.54 14.59
CA GLN A 108 17.87 -14.87 15.15
C GLN A 108 17.58 -14.86 16.66
N GLN A 109 17.08 -13.75 17.17
CA GLN A 109 16.75 -13.55 18.57
C GLN A 109 15.53 -12.65 18.67
N PRO A 110 14.76 -12.73 19.78
CA PRO A 110 13.64 -11.82 20.00
C PRO A 110 14.09 -10.37 19.95
N LEU A 111 13.23 -9.51 19.41
CA LEU A 111 13.40 -8.06 19.53
C LEU A 111 13.29 -7.65 21.00
N THR A 112 14.19 -6.76 21.44
CA THR A 112 14.03 -6.16 22.77
C THR A 112 12.85 -5.20 22.78
N TYR A 113 12.30 -4.92 23.97
CA TYR A 113 11.20 -3.96 24.13
C TYR A 113 11.44 -2.63 23.39
N THR A 114 12.64 -2.05 23.54
CA THR A 114 13.00 -0.79 22.88
C THR A 114 13.06 -0.92 21.36
N GLN A 115 13.55 -2.05 20.83
CA GLN A 115 13.58 -2.32 19.39
C GLN A 115 12.16 -2.48 18.83
N THR A 116 11.33 -3.27 19.49
CA THR A 116 9.92 -3.47 19.12
C THR A 116 9.19 -2.15 19.06
N LYS A 117 9.28 -1.32 20.12
CA LYS A 117 8.65 0.01 20.15
C LYS A 117 9.09 0.88 18.98
N ARG A 118 10.40 0.97 18.73
CA ARG A 118 10.96 1.77 17.65
C ARG A 118 10.50 1.29 16.27
N TYR A 119 10.59 -0.01 16.02
CA TYR A 119 10.22 -0.59 14.73
C TYR A 119 8.72 -0.50 14.48
N GLN A 120 7.89 -0.70 15.50
CA GLN A 120 6.44 -0.51 15.39
C GLN A 120 6.10 0.94 15.04
N GLN A 121 6.71 1.92 15.71
CA GLN A 121 6.49 3.33 15.42
C GLN A 121 6.90 3.70 13.98
N GLN A 122 8.08 3.25 13.54
CA GLN A 122 8.56 3.49 12.18
C GLN A 122 7.68 2.82 11.13
N ASN A 123 7.29 1.58 11.37
CA ASN A 123 6.40 0.83 10.48
C ASN A 123 5.05 1.56 10.36
N HIS A 124 4.44 1.92 11.50
CA HIS A 124 3.16 2.63 11.53
C HIS A 124 3.19 3.95 10.73
N GLN A 125 4.22 4.77 10.91
CA GLN A 125 4.36 6.05 10.18
C GLN A 125 4.42 5.86 8.67
N VAL A 126 5.20 4.88 8.20
CA VAL A 126 5.37 4.60 6.77
C VAL A 126 4.06 4.12 6.14
N TRP A 127 3.33 3.24 6.82
CA TRP A 127 2.02 2.77 6.34
C TRP A 127 0.94 3.85 6.40
N GLN A 128 0.89 4.64 7.46
CA GLN A 128 -0.04 5.76 7.57
C GLN A 128 0.11 6.75 6.43
N LEU A 129 1.35 7.07 6.02
CA LEU A 129 1.59 7.97 4.89
C LEU A 129 0.98 7.43 3.58
N ALA A 130 1.15 6.12 3.32
CA ALA A 130 0.58 5.49 2.13
C ALA A 130 -0.96 5.45 2.17
N ILE A 131 -1.54 5.15 3.33
CA ILE A 131 -3.00 5.12 3.53
C ILE A 131 -3.59 6.51 3.38
N GLN A 132 -2.99 7.53 4.00
CA GLN A 132 -3.39 8.92 3.83
C GLN A 132 -3.32 9.34 2.36
N GLY A 133 -2.28 8.92 1.64
CA GLY A 133 -2.15 9.16 0.20
C GLY A 133 -3.31 8.56 -0.62
N GLU A 134 -3.79 7.36 -0.27
CA GLU A 134 -4.98 6.76 -0.91
C GLU A 134 -6.26 7.53 -0.54
N CYS A 135 -6.36 8.05 0.69
CA CYS A 135 -7.49 8.85 1.15
C CYS A 135 -7.58 10.26 0.56
N LEU A 136 -6.49 10.77 0.00
CA LEU A 136 -6.47 12.05 -0.72
C LEU A 136 -6.97 11.93 -2.17
N ARG A 137 -7.24 10.70 -2.65
CA ARG A 137 -7.72 10.46 -4.01
C ARG A 137 -9.17 10.87 -4.19
N TRP A 138 -9.53 11.21 -5.42
CA TRP A 138 -10.88 11.64 -5.75
C TRP A 138 -11.90 10.51 -5.49
N GLY A 139 -13.01 10.85 -4.83
CA GLY A 139 -14.05 9.90 -4.44
C GLY A 139 -13.74 9.07 -3.19
N ALA A 140 -12.69 9.41 -2.44
CA ALA A 140 -12.40 8.77 -1.16
C ALA A 140 -13.46 9.12 -0.10
N HIS A 141 -13.89 8.08 0.63
CA HIS A 141 -14.74 8.19 1.81
C HIS A 141 -13.96 7.65 3.00
N CYS A 142 -12.75 8.17 3.20
CA CYS A 142 -11.99 7.90 4.40
C CYS A 142 -12.51 8.85 5.48
N ASP A 143 -13.50 8.40 6.25
CA ASP A 143 -13.90 9.15 7.44
C ASP A 143 -12.66 9.35 8.32
N GLN A 144 -12.45 10.58 8.81
CA GLN A 144 -11.36 10.94 9.71
C GLN A 144 -11.58 10.35 11.13
N GLY A 145 -12.06 9.11 11.22
CA GLY A 145 -12.41 8.41 12.45
C GLY A 145 -11.28 7.59 13.08
N ASP A 146 -10.04 7.74 12.62
CA ASP A 146 -8.89 6.94 13.11
C ASP A 146 -7.69 7.82 13.52
N ARG A 147 -7.98 9.07 13.95
CA ARG A 147 -6.97 9.91 14.64
C ARG A 147 -6.77 9.51 16.10
N ASP A 148 -7.66 8.71 16.67
CA ASP A 148 -7.57 8.27 18.06
C ASP A 148 -7.23 6.79 18.11
N GLY A 149 -5.93 6.49 17.99
CA GLY A 149 -5.42 5.14 18.18
C GLY A 149 -5.82 4.59 19.55
N VAL A 150 -6.70 3.59 19.57
CA VAL A 150 -7.07 2.86 20.79
C VAL A 150 -7.44 1.40 20.44
N TYR A 151 -6.51 0.50 20.83
CA TYR A 151 -6.50 -0.97 20.97
C TYR A 151 -6.55 -1.89 19.74
#